data_AF-A0A8T4WVE1-F1
#
_entry.id   AF-A0A8T4WVE1-F1
#
_cell.length_a   1.000
_cell.length_b   1.000
_cell.length_c   1.000
_cell.angle_alpha   90.00
_cell.angle_beta   90.00
_cell.angle_gamma   90.00
#
_symmetry.space_group_name_H-M   'P 1'
#
loop_
_entity.id
_entity.type
_entity.pdbx_description
1 polymer ?
#
loop_
_entity_poly.entity_id
_entity_poly.type
_entity_poly.pdbx_seq_one_letter_code
_entity_poly.pdbx_strand_id
1 'polypeptide(L)'
;MLKDLLQKLKEGVRVQDVTILGEEFREGRISSQKYFDLKLRLGEEKKKLMQVSVYYGKVPHYKPWIELFSIHPKLIFEEKTIHFFGSDIETFILNTFSDSLGDGGRIFIEYQHDKSTRERLSVGIPEPCTRLGYELFKRDFTWFKDWYFAEGFYEGGQKLQAEKAIDEEHRRKHLKRIEKEVTDLLEKDELEEKLEERAYKVLDKIEK
;
A
#
# COMPACT_ATOMS: atom_id res chain seq x y z
N MET A 1 14.07 1.81 -11.56
CA MET A 1 13.22 3.04 -11.61
C MET A 1 11.78 2.68 -12.00
N LEU A 2 10.82 3.56 -11.76
CA LEU A 2 9.38 3.35 -12.04
C LEU A 2 9.08 2.95 -13.50
N LYS A 3 9.87 3.43 -14.47
CA LYS A 3 9.74 3.02 -15.88
C LYS A 3 10.11 1.56 -16.11
N ASP A 4 11.20 1.10 -15.50
CA ASP A 4 11.67 -0.30 -15.60
C ASP A 4 10.65 -1.25 -14.98
N LEU A 5 9.99 -0.82 -13.90
CA LEU A 5 8.90 -1.56 -13.29
C LEU A 5 7.75 -1.80 -14.28
N LEU A 6 7.28 -0.76 -14.98
CA LEU A 6 6.19 -0.94 -15.93
C LEU A 6 6.56 -1.88 -17.07
N GLN A 7 7.82 -1.88 -17.50
CA GLN A 7 8.29 -2.81 -18.51
C GLN A 7 8.26 -4.26 -18.00
N LYS A 8 8.76 -4.52 -16.79
CA LYS A 8 8.67 -5.84 -16.16
C LYS A 8 7.23 -6.33 -16.01
N LEU A 9 6.31 -5.43 -15.63
CA LEU A 9 4.89 -5.78 -15.51
C LEU A 9 4.26 -6.10 -16.86
N LYS A 10 4.68 -5.47 -17.96
CA LYS A 10 4.22 -5.82 -19.32
C LYS A 10 4.67 -7.21 -19.75
N GLU A 11 5.89 -7.59 -19.40
CA GLU A 11 6.45 -8.92 -19.68
C GLU A 11 5.82 -10.00 -18.80
N GLY A 12 5.38 -9.60 -17.61
CA GLY A 12 4.77 -10.47 -16.63
C GLY A 12 5.79 -11.03 -15.66
N VAL A 13 5.45 -10.99 -14.37
CA VAL A 13 6.31 -11.50 -13.30
C VAL A 13 5.64 -12.67 -12.61
N ARG A 14 6.34 -13.80 -12.55
CA ARG A 14 5.82 -15.00 -11.91
C ARG A 14 6.07 -14.97 -10.40
N VAL A 15 5.02 -15.20 -9.62
CA VAL A 15 5.03 -15.38 -8.17
C VAL A 15 4.34 -16.71 -7.90
N GLN A 16 5.11 -17.71 -7.45
CA GLN A 16 4.66 -19.10 -7.35
C GLN A 16 4.14 -19.63 -8.71
N ASP A 17 2.87 -20.03 -8.78
CA ASP A 17 2.15 -20.50 -9.97
C ASP A 17 1.36 -19.39 -10.68
N VAL A 18 1.34 -18.16 -10.15
CA VAL A 18 0.59 -17.03 -10.70
C VAL A 18 1.53 -16.09 -11.46
N THR A 19 1.12 -15.60 -12.63
CA THR A 19 1.81 -14.48 -13.30
C THR A 19 1.06 -13.17 -13.03
N ILE A 20 1.78 -12.16 -12.57
CA ILE A 20 1.29 -10.79 -12.38
C ILE A 20 1.64 -9.97 -13.62
N LEU A 21 0.64 -9.33 -14.22
CA LEU A 21 0.76 -8.62 -15.50
C LEU A 21 0.18 -7.21 -15.39
N GLY A 22 0.85 -6.24 -15.99
CA GLY A 22 0.29 -4.92 -16.28
C GLY A 22 -0.30 -4.92 -17.69
N GLU A 23 -1.56 -4.52 -17.83
CA GLU A 23 -2.25 -4.41 -19.11
C GLU A 23 -3.07 -3.13 -19.20
N GLU A 24 -3.57 -2.81 -20.40
CA GLU A 24 -4.46 -1.66 -20.61
C GLU A 24 -3.85 -0.33 -20.14
N PHE A 25 -2.58 -0.10 -20.51
CA PHE A 25 -1.88 1.15 -20.21
C PHE A 25 -2.57 2.32 -20.90
N ARG A 26 -2.93 3.33 -20.11
CA ARG A 26 -3.65 4.53 -20.50
C ARG A 26 -2.90 5.75 -19.97
N GLU A 27 -2.88 6.84 -20.74
CA GLU A 27 -2.39 8.12 -20.22
C GLU A 27 -3.39 8.68 -19.21
N GLY A 28 -2.86 9.38 -18.21
CA GLY A 28 -3.69 10.00 -17.19
C GLY A 28 -4.14 11.41 -17.52
N ARG A 29 -4.83 12.04 -16.56
CA ARG A 29 -5.31 13.42 -16.70
C ARG A 29 -4.14 14.42 -16.76
N ILE A 30 -3.01 14.04 -16.15
CA ILE A 30 -1.79 14.83 -16.11
C ILE A 30 -0.76 14.16 -17.02
N SER A 31 0.03 14.94 -17.77
CA SER A 31 0.99 14.46 -18.78
C SER A 31 2.12 13.57 -18.26
N SER A 32 2.23 13.36 -16.94
CA SER A 32 3.19 12.45 -16.30
C SER A 32 2.51 11.40 -15.42
N GLN A 33 1.22 11.18 -15.65
CA GLN A 33 0.43 10.17 -14.98
C GLN A 33 0.07 9.08 -15.98
N LYS A 34 0.12 7.81 -15.56
CA LYS A 34 -0.37 6.67 -16.32
C LYS A 34 -1.30 5.84 -15.45
N TYR A 35 -2.24 5.18 -16.11
CA TYR A 35 -3.11 4.17 -15.52
C TYR A 35 -2.85 2.84 -16.21
N PHE A 36 -3.00 1.74 -15.48
CA PHE A 36 -3.04 0.40 -16.07
C PHE A 36 -3.79 -0.54 -15.13
N ASP A 37 -4.24 -1.66 -15.68
CA ASP A 37 -4.85 -2.72 -14.91
C ASP A 37 -3.78 -3.75 -14.54
N LEU A 38 -3.71 -4.10 -13.25
CA LEU A 38 -2.91 -5.22 -12.81
C LEU A 38 -3.78 -6.48 -12.86
N LYS A 39 -3.32 -7.52 -13.54
CA LYS A 39 -4.04 -8.78 -13.72
C LYS A 39 -3.22 -9.95 -13.18
N LEU A 40 -3.94 -10.96 -12.69
CA LEU A 40 -3.36 -12.26 -12.36
C LEU A 40 -3.72 -13.25 -13.45
N ARG A 41 -2.72 -14.02 -13.90
CA ARG A 41 -2.89 -15.15 -14.79
C ARG A 41 -2.51 -16.44 -14.08
N LEU A 42 -3.40 -17.43 -14.15
CA LEU A 42 -3.21 -18.78 -13.65
C LEU A 42 -3.69 -19.74 -14.74
N GLY A 43 -2.80 -20.61 -15.23
CA GLY A 43 -3.06 -21.39 -16.44
C GLY A 43 -3.40 -20.47 -17.63
N GLU A 44 -4.52 -20.76 -18.29
CA GLU A 44 -5.06 -19.96 -19.41
C GLU A 44 -5.96 -18.80 -18.94
N GLU A 45 -6.44 -18.84 -17.70
CA GLU A 45 -7.31 -17.82 -17.16
C GLU A 45 -6.53 -16.58 -16.73
N LYS A 46 -7.10 -15.40 -17.03
CA LYS A 46 -6.57 -14.11 -16.62
C LYS A 46 -7.69 -13.25 -16.05
N LYS A 47 -7.49 -12.73 -14.84
CA LYS A 47 -8.49 -11.91 -14.13
C LYS A 47 -7.86 -10.61 -13.64
N LYS A 48 -8.62 -9.52 -13.68
CA LYS A 48 -8.20 -8.22 -13.15
C LYS A 48 -8.14 -8.28 -11.63
N LEU A 49 -7.03 -7.85 -11.06
CA LEU A 49 -6.86 -7.73 -9.62
C LEU A 49 -7.16 -6.32 -9.13
N MET A 50 -6.61 -5.30 -9.79
CA MET A 50 -6.75 -3.91 -9.38
C MET A 50 -6.45 -2.96 -10.54
N GLN A 51 -6.69 -1.69 -10.31
CA GLN A 51 -6.19 -0.60 -11.13
C GLN A 51 -5.03 0.07 -10.42
N VAL A 52 -4.07 0.53 -11.21
CA VAL A 52 -2.89 1.23 -10.74
C VAL A 52 -2.82 2.58 -11.43
N SER A 53 -2.71 3.65 -10.65
CA SER A 53 -2.31 4.97 -11.13
C SER A 53 -0.87 5.24 -10.72
N VAL A 54 -0.08 5.76 -11.64
CA VAL A 54 1.33 6.08 -11.41
C VAL A 54 1.59 7.48 -11.91
N TYR A 55 2.09 8.34 -11.04
CA TYR A 55 2.60 9.66 -11.39
C TYR A 55 4.10 9.71 -11.21
N TYR A 56 4.83 10.06 -12.28
CA TYR A 56 6.30 10.07 -12.29
C TYR A 56 6.93 11.23 -11.52
N GLY A 57 6.13 12.19 -11.04
CA GLY A 57 6.66 13.42 -10.47
C GLY A 57 7.05 14.45 -11.54
N LYS A 58 7.37 15.66 -11.06
CA LYS A 58 7.97 16.74 -11.84
C LYS A 58 8.97 17.46 -10.96
N VAL A 59 10.23 17.02 -11.04
CA VAL A 59 11.34 17.56 -10.23
C VAL A 59 11.53 19.06 -10.54
N PRO A 60 11.81 19.90 -9.53
CA PRO A 60 11.87 19.58 -8.09
C PRO A 60 10.52 19.66 -7.36
N HIS A 61 9.46 20.11 -8.03
CA HIS A 61 8.22 20.57 -7.39
C HIS A 61 7.27 19.47 -6.94
N TYR A 62 7.22 18.35 -7.67
CA TYR A 62 6.26 17.28 -7.40
C TYR A 62 6.96 15.93 -7.31
N LYS A 63 6.79 15.25 -6.16
CA LYS A 63 7.29 13.91 -5.93
C LYS A 63 6.41 12.87 -6.64
N PRO A 64 6.97 11.70 -7.01
CA PRO A 64 6.21 10.63 -7.61
C PRO A 64 5.22 10.03 -6.60
N TRP A 65 4.13 9.47 -7.11
CA TRP A 65 3.18 8.73 -6.30
C TRP A 65 2.55 7.59 -7.08
N ILE A 66 2.08 6.58 -6.35
CA ILE A 66 1.41 5.39 -6.87
C ILE A 66 0.11 5.22 -6.10
N GLU A 67 -0.95 4.85 -6.80
CA GLU A 67 -2.25 4.58 -6.22
C GLU A 67 -2.74 3.20 -6.67
N LEU A 68 -3.10 2.35 -5.71
CA LEU A 68 -3.69 1.03 -5.90
C LEU A 68 -5.16 1.08 -5.49
N PHE A 69 -6.06 0.86 -6.45
CA PHE A 69 -7.51 1.06 -6.24
C PHE A 69 -8.33 0.09 -7.10
N SER A 70 -9.64 0.04 -6.86
CA SER A 70 -10.54 -0.95 -7.46
C SER A 70 -10.06 -2.38 -7.19
N ILE A 71 -9.61 -2.64 -5.96
CA ILE A 71 -8.98 -3.91 -5.58
C ILE A 71 -10.03 -5.01 -5.44
N HIS A 72 -9.87 -6.10 -6.20
CA HIS A 72 -10.65 -7.32 -6.03
C HIS A 72 -10.04 -8.19 -4.91
N PRO A 73 -10.65 -8.25 -3.71
CA PRO A 73 -10.05 -8.94 -2.56
C PRO A 73 -9.95 -10.46 -2.72
N LYS A 74 -10.75 -11.02 -3.62
CA LYS A 74 -10.89 -12.45 -3.88
C LYS A 74 -11.08 -12.67 -5.39
N LEU A 75 -10.23 -13.50 -5.98
CA LEU A 75 -10.36 -13.93 -7.38
C LEU A 75 -10.54 -15.44 -7.43
N ILE A 76 -11.60 -15.88 -8.09
CA ILE A 76 -11.95 -17.29 -8.24
C ILE A 76 -11.53 -17.73 -9.64
N PHE A 77 -10.52 -18.59 -9.71
CA PHE A 77 -10.10 -19.33 -10.90
C PHE A 77 -10.66 -20.75 -10.82
N GLU A 78 -10.69 -21.47 -11.94
CA GLU A 78 -11.10 -22.88 -12.01
C GLU A 78 -10.26 -23.75 -11.08
N GLU A 79 -8.94 -23.52 -11.04
CA GLU A 79 -8.00 -24.32 -10.24
C GLU A 79 -7.99 -23.93 -8.76
N LYS A 80 -8.16 -22.65 -8.43
CA LYS A 80 -8.12 -22.16 -7.03
C LYS A 80 -8.73 -20.78 -6.84
N THR A 81 -8.97 -20.45 -5.57
CA THR A 81 -9.28 -19.09 -5.15
C THR A 81 -8.02 -18.40 -4.61
N ILE A 82 -7.79 -17.16 -5.05
CA ILE A 82 -6.73 -16.29 -4.55
C ILE A 82 -7.35 -15.19 -3.70
N HIS A 83 -6.91 -15.07 -2.45
CA HIS A 83 -7.18 -13.94 -1.57
C HIS A 83 -6.03 -12.95 -1.66
N PHE A 84 -6.31 -11.66 -1.87
CA PHE A 84 -5.27 -10.67 -2.08
C PHE A 84 -4.61 -10.22 -0.77
N PHE A 85 -5.39 -9.70 0.17
CA PHE A 85 -4.86 -9.16 1.43
C PHE A 85 -4.24 -10.27 2.28
N GLY A 86 -3.03 -10.03 2.79
CA GLY A 86 -2.21 -10.97 3.54
C GLY A 86 -1.48 -12.02 2.71
N SER A 87 -1.49 -11.93 1.37
CA SER A 87 -0.87 -12.93 0.50
C SER A 87 0.55 -12.58 0.04
N ASP A 88 1.26 -13.57 -0.49
CA ASP A 88 2.55 -13.37 -1.17
C ASP A 88 2.43 -12.46 -2.39
N ILE A 89 1.25 -12.42 -3.04
CA ILE A 89 0.96 -11.53 -4.16
C ILE A 89 0.89 -10.07 -3.68
N GLU A 90 0.20 -9.80 -2.57
CA GLU A 90 0.23 -8.47 -1.94
C GLU A 90 1.66 -8.10 -1.56
N THR A 91 2.39 -8.99 -0.88
CA THR A 91 3.77 -8.74 -0.47
C THR A 91 4.67 -8.38 -1.65
N PHE A 92 4.58 -9.13 -2.75
CA PHE A 92 5.30 -8.86 -3.99
C PHE A 92 4.94 -7.50 -4.57
N ILE A 93 3.64 -7.20 -4.69
CA ILE A 93 3.14 -5.94 -5.26
C ILE A 93 3.62 -4.75 -4.42
N LEU A 94 3.51 -4.84 -3.09
CA LEU A 94 3.94 -3.78 -2.18
C LEU A 94 5.45 -3.56 -2.26
N ASN A 95 6.28 -4.62 -2.26
CA ASN A 95 7.74 -4.48 -2.45
C ASN A 95 8.03 -3.78 -3.76
N THR A 96 7.47 -4.32 -4.84
CA THR A 96 7.72 -3.88 -6.20
C THR A 96 7.41 -2.39 -6.41
N PHE A 97 6.26 -1.92 -5.92
CA PHE A 97 5.91 -0.50 -6.04
C PHE A 97 6.69 0.38 -5.06
N SER A 98 6.92 -0.08 -3.83
CA SER A 98 7.66 0.70 -2.83
C SER A 98 9.12 0.92 -3.21
N ASP A 99 9.78 -0.09 -3.78
CA ASP A 99 11.17 -0.01 -4.25
C ASP A 99 11.33 0.95 -5.43
N SER A 100 10.24 1.17 -6.17
CA SER A 100 10.22 2.11 -7.30
C SER A 100 10.07 3.57 -6.87
N LEU A 101 9.69 3.81 -5.61
CA LEU A 101 9.52 5.13 -5.01
C LEU A 101 10.79 5.52 -4.24
N GLY A 102 11.39 6.65 -4.62
CA GLY A 102 12.50 7.27 -3.87
C GLY A 102 12.01 8.21 -2.76
N ASP A 103 12.91 9.06 -2.27
CA ASP A 103 12.65 10.00 -1.16
C ASP A 103 11.49 10.97 -1.44
N GLY A 104 10.55 11.05 -0.50
CA GLY A 104 9.29 11.78 -0.63
C GLY A 104 8.25 11.09 -1.52
N GLY A 105 8.53 9.87 -2.00
CA GLY A 105 7.59 9.08 -2.77
C GLY A 105 6.40 8.63 -1.94
N ARG A 106 5.23 8.57 -2.57
CA ARG A 106 3.95 8.31 -1.88
C ARG A 106 3.25 7.11 -2.46
N ILE A 107 2.57 6.37 -1.60
CA ILE A 107 1.66 5.32 -2.02
C ILE A 107 0.28 5.52 -1.39
N PHE A 108 -0.76 5.27 -2.17
CA PHE A 108 -2.15 5.29 -1.75
C PHE A 108 -2.72 3.90 -2.02
N ILE A 109 -3.37 3.30 -1.03
CA ILE A 109 -3.95 1.96 -1.16
C ILE A 109 -5.36 1.96 -0.64
N GLU A 110 -6.30 1.55 -1.48
CA GLU A 110 -7.69 1.33 -1.08
C GLU A 110 -7.78 0.14 -0.12
N TYR A 111 -8.32 0.38 1.08
CA TYR A 111 -8.42 -0.66 2.13
C TYR A 111 -9.87 -1.08 2.42
N GLN A 112 -10.86 -0.58 1.68
CA GLN A 112 -12.29 -0.85 1.94
C GLN A 112 -12.59 -2.36 2.11
N HIS A 113 -11.91 -3.20 1.33
CA HIS A 113 -12.07 -4.65 1.36
C HIS A 113 -11.05 -5.40 2.24
N ASP A 114 -10.12 -4.69 2.88
CA ASP A 114 -9.25 -5.21 3.93
C ASP A 114 -9.93 -5.05 5.28
N LYS A 115 -10.68 -6.09 5.69
CA LYS A 115 -11.45 -6.08 6.94
C LYS A 115 -10.57 -5.76 8.15
N SER A 116 -9.35 -6.31 8.23
CA SER A 116 -8.46 -6.12 9.37
C SER A 116 -8.07 -4.65 9.51
N THR A 117 -7.57 -4.04 8.43
CA THR A 117 -7.18 -2.63 8.43
C THR A 117 -8.38 -1.72 8.70
N ARG A 118 -9.51 -1.94 8.01
CA ARG A 118 -10.71 -1.12 8.16
C ARG A 118 -11.25 -1.12 9.59
N GLU A 119 -11.33 -2.28 10.24
CA GLU A 119 -11.85 -2.39 11.61
C GLU A 119 -10.93 -1.71 12.62
N ARG A 120 -9.61 -1.80 12.44
CA ARG A 120 -8.63 -1.17 13.33
C ARG A 120 -8.61 0.35 13.20
N LEU A 121 -8.62 0.87 11.97
CA LEU A 121 -8.77 2.31 11.74
C LEU A 121 -10.08 2.84 12.34
N SER A 122 -11.18 2.08 12.24
CA SER A 122 -12.48 2.53 12.75
C SER A 122 -12.56 2.70 14.27
N VAL A 123 -11.65 2.06 15.02
CA VAL A 123 -11.56 2.22 16.48
C VAL A 123 -10.35 3.07 16.91
N GLY A 124 -9.73 3.77 15.97
CA GLY A 124 -8.65 4.73 16.25
C GLY A 124 -7.28 4.11 16.49
N ILE A 125 -7.04 2.88 16.02
CA ILE A 125 -5.66 2.34 16.00
C ILE A 125 -4.82 3.20 15.06
N PRO A 126 -3.63 3.69 15.50
CA PRO A 126 -2.72 4.44 14.65
C PRO A 126 -2.47 3.73 13.33
N GLU A 127 -2.43 4.47 12.23
CA GLU A 127 -2.30 3.91 10.88
C GLU A 127 -1.16 2.90 10.74
N PRO A 128 0.09 3.18 11.18
CA PRO A 128 1.15 2.20 11.07
C PRO A 128 0.83 0.92 11.84
N CYS A 129 0.08 0.98 12.94
CA CYS A 129 -0.33 -0.15 13.79
C CYS A 129 -1.45 -1.03 13.21
N THR A 130 -1.96 -0.73 12.01
CA THR A 130 -2.88 -1.60 11.28
C THR A 130 -2.16 -2.54 10.31
N ARG A 131 -2.72 -3.74 10.04
CA ARG A 131 -2.13 -4.75 9.11
C ARG A 131 -1.51 -4.15 7.84
N LEU A 132 -2.24 -3.33 7.08
CA LEU A 132 -1.71 -2.69 5.87
C LEU A 132 -0.66 -1.61 6.19
N GLY A 133 -0.89 -0.81 7.22
CA GLY A 133 0.09 0.17 7.69
C GLY A 133 1.42 -0.47 8.09
N TYR A 134 1.39 -1.67 8.68
CA TYR A 134 2.62 -2.39 9.01
C TYR A 134 3.43 -2.72 7.78
N GLU A 135 2.75 -3.28 6.77
CA GLU A 135 3.37 -3.69 5.53
C GLU A 135 4.07 -2.49 4.89
N LEU A 136 3.42 -1.32 4.91
CA LEU A 136 4.01 -0.09 4.41
C LEU A 136 5.18 0.39 5.31
N PHE A 137 5.04 0.35 6.63
CA PHE A 137 6.14 0.73 7.53
C PHE A 137 7.41 -0.11 7.32
N LYS A 138 7.26 -1.42 7.08
CA LYS A 138 8.40 -2.31 6.75
C LYS A 138 9.16 -1.85 5.50
N ARG A 139 8.54 -1.08 4.61
CA ARG A 139 9.06 -0.59 3.32
C ARG A 139 9.50 0.88 3.36
N ASP A 140 9.87 1.37 4.55
CA ASP A 140 10.47 2.68 4.83
C ASP A 140 9.53 3.87 4.67
N PHE A 141 8.23 3.61 4.62
CA PHE A 141 7.25 4.67 4.80
C PHE A 141 7.20 5.07 6.27
N THR A 142 7.28 6.37 6.53
CA THR A 142 7.38 6.92 7.89
C THR A 142 6.31 7.95 8.19
N TRP A 143 5.58 8.42 7.18
CA TRP A 143 4.43 9.29 7.38
C TRP A 143 3.19 8.59 6.86
N PHE A 144 2.11 8.63 7.64
CA PHE A 144 0.86 7.95 7.32
C PHE A 144 -0.31 8.91 7.46
N LYS A 145 -1.36 8.65 6.69
CA LYS A 145 -2.64 9.31 6.82
C LYS A 145 -3.77 8.40 6.35
N ASP A 146 -4.76 8.22 7.20
CA ASP A 146 -6.03 7.63 6.82
C ASP A 146 -6.94 8.65 6.13
N TRP A 147 -7.41 8.30 4.92
CA TRP A 147 -8.44 9.02 4.18
C TRP A 147 -9.76 8.26 4.27
N TYR A 148 -10.42 8.45 5.41
CA TYR A 148 -11.78 7.99 5.66
C TYR A 148 -12.78 9.06 5.20
N PHE A 149 -13.24 8.99 3.95
CA PHE A 149 -14.30 9.88 3.46
C PHE A 149 -15.64 9.17 3.54
N ALA A 150 -16.47 9.57 4.51
CA ALA A 150 -17.84 9.09 4.69
C ALA A 150 -18.89 9.92 3.90
N GLU A 151 -18.48 10.95 3.16
CA GLU A 151 -19.41 11.91 2.57
C GLU A 151 -19.30 11.96 1.03
N GLY A 152 -20.21 11.27 0.35
CA GLY A 152 -20.67 11.72 -0.96
C GLY A 152 -20.31 10.90 -2.21
N PHE A 153 -19.80 9.66 -2.12
CA PHE A 153 -19.58 8.74 -3.27
C PHE A 153 -18.70 9.23 -4.46
N TYR A 154 -18.29 10.50 -4.50
CA TYR A 154 -17.66 11.12 -5.67
C TYR A 154 -16.12 11.11 -5.66
N GLU A 155 -15.47 10.82 -4.52
CA GLU A 155 -14.01 11.03 -4.33
C GLU A 155 -13.15 9.75 -4.31
N GLY A 156 -13.78 8.58 -4.51
CA GLY A 156 -13.12 7.27 -4.47
C GLY A 156 -13.21 6.59 -3.11
N GLY A 157 -12.79 5.33 -3.03
CA GLY A 157 -12.88 4.52 -1.82
C GLY A 157 -11.93 4.96 -0.69
N GLN A 158 -12.11 4.37 0.49
CA GLN A 158 -11.28 4.58 1.67
C GLN A 158 -9.82 4.21 1.39
N LYS A 159 -8.88 5.14 1.64
CA LYS A 159 -7.46 4.98 1.28
C LYS A 159 -6.54 5.22 2.45
N LEU A 160 -5.53 4.37 2.57
CA LEU A 160 -4.38 4.61 3.43
C LEU A 160 -3.28 5.22 2.57
N GLN A 161 -2.83 6.42 2.95
CA GLN A 161 -1.66 7.06 2.36
C GLN A 161 -0.43 6.79 3.23
N ALA A 162 0.69 6.49 2.58
CA ALA A 162 1.99 6.43 3.22
C ALA A 162 3.06 7.16 2.40
N GLU A 163 3.97 7.88 3.06
CA GLU A 163 5.08 8.61 2.42
C GLU A 163 6.45 8.20 2.99
N LYS A 164 7.43 8.04 2.09
CA LYS A 164 8.85 7.98 2.47
C LYS A 164 9.32 9.38 2.87
N ALA A 165 10.23 9.47 3.83
CA ALA A 165 10.79 10.75 4.23
C ALA A 165 11.54 11.42 3.06
N ILE A 166 11.60 12.75 3.04
CA ILE A 166 12.33 13.49 2.01
C ILE A 166 13.83 13.57 2.29
N ASP A 167 14.22 13.39 3.55
CA ASP A 167 15.59 13.36 4.05
C ASP A 167 15.64 12.70 5.46
N GLU A 168 16.85 12.60 6.00
CA GLU A 168 17.14 12.05 7.34
C GLU A 168 16.44 12.79 8.48
N GLU A 169 16.36 14.12 8.42
CA GLU A 169 15.81 14.94 9.50
C GLU A 169 14.30 14.70 9.62
N HIS A 170 13.60 14.70 8.48
CA HIS A 170 12.19 14.37 8.40
C HIS A 170 11.94 12.94 8.83
N ARG A 171 12.80 12.00 8.42
CA ARG A 171 12.70 10.60 8.82
C ARG A 171 12.74 10.46 10.34
N ARG A 172 13.74 11.05 10.99
CA ARG A 172 13.87 11.04 12.46
C ARG A 172 12.66 11.66 13.16
N LYS A 173 12.14 12.78 12.65
CA LYS A 173 10.95 13.43 13.20
C LYS A 173 9.71 12.54 13.10
N HIS A 174 9.49 11.92 11.94
CA HIS A 174 8.38 11.02 11.69
C HIS A 174 8.44 9.78 12.57
N LEU A 175 9.60 9.15 12.66
CA LEU A 175 9.82 7.96 13.47
C LEU A 175 9.59 8.22 14.97
N LYS A 176 10.09 9.35 15.50
CA LYS A 176 9.80 9.77 16.88
C LYS A 176 8.30 9.96 17.14
N ARG A 177 7.57 10.49 16.15
CA ARG A 177 6.11 10.67 16.26
C ARG A 177 5.40 9.31 16.28
N ILE A 178 5.76 8.40 15.38
CA ILE A 178 5.21 7.04 15.34
C ILE A 178 5.49 6.32 16.66
N GLU A 179 6.73 6.37 17.14
CA GLU A 179 7.13 5.76 18.41
C GLU A 179 6.26 6.26 19.57
N LYS A 180 6.02 7.58 19.63
CA LYS A 180 5.12 8.16 20.62
C LYS A 180 3.68 7.68 20.47
N GLU A 181 3.10 7.73 19.27
CA GLU A 181 1.71 7.29 19.02
C GLU A 181 1.50 5.83 19.40
N VAL A 182 2.49 4.99 19.11
CA VAL A 182 2.52 3.57 19.47
C VAL A 182 2.61 3.39 20.99
N THR A 183 3.47 4.15 21.66
CA THR A 183 3.63 4.08 23.11
C THR A 183 2.34 4.53 23.80
N ASP A 184 1.78 5.66 23.39
CA ASP A 184 0.50 6.18 23.90
C ASP A 184 -0.65 5.18 23.71
N LEU A 185 -0.68 4.45 22.59
CA LEU A 185 -1.66 3.39 22.35
C LEU A 185 -1.51 2.26 23.36
N LEU A 186 -0.27 1.81 23.59
CA LEU A 186 0.03 0.68 24.48
C LEU A 186 -0.22 1.00 25.96
N GLU A 187 -0.20 2.27 26.36
CA GLU A 187 -0.50 2.71 27.73
C GLU A 187 -2.00 2.74 28.06
N LYS A 188 -2.88 2.77 27.05
CA LYS A 188 -4.31 2.99 27.25
C LYS A 188 -5.13 1.77 27.69
N ASP A 189 -4.52 0.62 27.94
CA ASP A 189 -5.05 -0.62 28.58
C ASP A 189 -6.46 -1.13 28.15
N GLU A 190 -7.06 -0.60 27.08
CA GLU A 190 -8.46 -0.84 26.73
C GLU A 190 -8.68 -1.94 25.67
N LEU A 191 -7.62 -2.60 25.17
CA LEU A 191 -7.78 -3.73 24.24
C LEU A 191 -6.72 -4.83 24.50
N GLU A 192 -7.21 -5.91 25.11
CA GLU A 192 -6.56 -7.12 25.64
C GLU A 192 -5.57 -7.88 24.73
N GLU A 193 -4.91 -8.87 25.35
CA GLU A 193 -3.73 -9.66 24.97
C GLU A 193 -3.64 -10.09 23.50
N LYS A 194 -3.32 -9.12 22.63
CA LYS A 194 -3.22 -9.23 21.17
C LYS A 194 -3.12 -7.85 20.49
N LEU A 195 -2.62 -6.79 21.13
CA LEU A 195 -2.76 -5.44 20.55
C LEU A 195 -1.75 -5.16 19.43
N GLU A 196 -2.02 -5.80 18.29
CA GLU A 196 -1.32 -5.88 17.00
C GLU A 196 0.21 -5.96 17.04
N GLU A 197 0.83 -7.09 17.34
CA GLU A 197 0.71 -7.78 18.63
C GLU A 197 1.79 -7.15 19.53
N ARG A 198 1.33 -6.17 20.32
CA ARG A 198 2.06 -5.09 21.02
C ARG A 198 2.75 -4.09 20.08
N ALA A 199 1.93 -3.56 19.16
CA ALA A 199 2.24 -2.59 18.11
C ALA A 199 3.55 -2.90 17.42
N TYR A 200 3.48 -4.12 16.89
CA TYR A 200 4.44 -5.01 16.27
C TYR A 200 5.57 -5.54 17.16
N LYS A 201 5.68 -5.00 18.38
CA LYS A 201 6.80 -4.91 19.34
C LYS A 201 7.68 -3.69 19.10
N VAL A 202 6.91 -2.61 18.99
CA VAL A 202 7.22 -1.20 18.76
C VAL A 202 7.93 -1.03 17.43
N LEU A 203 7.27 -1.53 16.39
CA LEU A 203 7.63 -1.33 14.98
C LEU A 203 9.14 -1.56 14.78
N ASP A 204 9.51 -2.83 14.87
CA ASP A 204 10.20 -3.49 15.99
C ASP A 204 11.55 -2.92 16.51
N LYS A 205 11.50 -1.74 17.14
CA LYS A 205 12.57 -0.95 17.82
C LYS A 205 13.38 0.00 16.95
N ILE A 206 12.81 0.43 15.82
CA ILE A 206 13.08 1.68 15.10
C ILE A 206 14.48 2.33 15.32
N GLU A 207 15.51 1.92 14.57
CA GLU A 207 16.38 2.92 13.94
C GLU A 207 16.41 2.62 12.44
N LYS A 208 15.56 3.34 11.71
CA LYS A 208 15.60 3.42 10.26
C LYS A 208 16.11 4.79 9.88
#